data_AF-A0A2E3U875-F1
#
_entry.id   AF-A0A2E3U875-F1
#
_cell.length_a   1.000
_cell.length_b   1.000
_cell.length_c   1.000
_cell.angle_alpha   90.00
_cell.angle_beta   90.00
_cell.angle_gamma   90.00
#
_symmetry.space_group_name_H-M   'P 1'
#
loop_
_entity.id
_entity.type
_entity.pdbx_description
1 polymer ?
#
loop_
_entity_poly.entity_id
_entity_poly.type
_entity_poly.pdbx_seq_one_letter_code
_entity_poly.pdbx_strand_id
1 'polypeptide(L)'
;MATQNKAVLGYIQCADCGERGSVHAAAGRRNQLYKRCGCGCDQRNGAVVQSRLWYETEWLDGMKPEKAPAQVQAPEDYSGQVDRIDQQPRGVAADDETGQQTEIRPESKPENEPDQPDKTGLWWLAGGVAALAVLVGRA
;
A
#
# COMPACT_ATOMS: atom_id res chain seq x y z
N MET A 1 -22.49 3.04 -8.05
CA MET A 1 -22.03 1.68 -8.42
C MET A 1 -22.02 0.85 -7.14
N ALA A 2 -22.71 -0.28 -7.09
CA ALA A 2 -22.68 -1.13 -5.89
C ALA A 2 -21.31 -1.82 -5.78
N THR A 3 -20.60 -1.59 -4.69
CA THR A 3 -19.35 -2.30 -4.38
C THR A 3 -19.67 -3.77 -4.17
N GLN A 4 -19.36 -4.63 -5.15
CA GLN A 4 -19.48 -6.07 -4.95
C GLN A 4 -18.50 -6.51 -3.87
N ASN A 5 -19.03 -6.98 -2.75
CA ASN A 5 -18.23 -7.60 -1.71
C ASN A 5 -17.60 -8.88 -2.27
N LYS A 6 -16.30 -9.03 -2.07
CA LYS A 6 -15.58 -10.23 -2.49
C LYS A 6 -16.03 -11.43 -1.66
N ALA A 7 -15.97 -12.62 -2.27
CA ALA A 7 -16.32 -13.87 -1.60
C ALA A 7 -15.52 -14.05 -0.30
N VAL A 8 -16.19 -14.59 0.72
CA VAL A 8 -15.56 -15.00 1.97
C VAL A 8 -14.93 -16.38 1.73
N LEU A 9 -13.64 -16.51 1.99
CA LEU A 9 -12.90 -17.77 1.82
C LEU A 9 -12.82 -18.58 3.13
N GLY A 10 -12.91 -17.90 4.26
CA GLY A 10 -12.75 -18.49 5.57
C GLY A 10 -12.87 -17.46 6.69
N TYR A 11 -12.60 -17.90 7.90
CA TYR A 11 -12.66 -17.08 9.10
C TYR A 11 -11.39 -17.21 9.93
N ILE A 12 -11.02 -16.12 10.59
CA ILE A 12 -9.87 -16.08 11.50
C ILE A 12 -10.21 -15.22 12.71
N GLN A 13 -9.66 -15.58 13.86
CA GLN A 13 -9.78 -14.79 15.07
C GLN A 13 -8.92 -13.52 14.98
N CYS A 14 -9.52 -12.34 15.17
CA CYS A 14 -8.77 -11.09 15.16
C CYS A 14 -7.93 -10.95 16.43
N ALA A 15 -6.62 -10.72 16.29
CA ALA A 15 -5.75 -10.47 17.44
C ALA A 15 -6.01 -9.11 18.11
N ASP A 16 -6.50 -8.12 17.35
CA ASP A 16 -6.62 -6.75 17.81
C ASP A 16 -7.92 -6.53 18.60
N CYS A 17 -9.06 -7.01 18.09
CA CYS A 17 -10.37 -6.82 18.73
C CYS A 17 -11.02 -8.10 19.28
N GLY A 18 -10.42 -9.27 19.08
CA GLY A 18 -11.00 -10.53 19.57
C GLY A 18 -12.31 -10.94 18.90
N GLU A 19 -12.70 -10.33 17.78
CA GLU A 19 -13.86 -10.78 17.01
C GLU A 19 -13.46 -11.75 15.90
N ARG A 20 -14.41 -12.56 15.46
CA ARG A 20 -14.26 -13.42 14.27
C ARG A 20 -14.26 -12.56 13.02
N GLY A 21 -13.14 -12.52 12.31
CA GLY A 21 -12.98 -11.81 11.05
C GLY A 21 -13.19 -12.72 9.83
N SER A 22 -13.74 -12.17 8.76
CA SER A 22 -13.84 -12.85 7.46
C SER A 22 -12.58 -12.64 6.63
N VAL A 23 -12.09 -13.70 6.00
CA VAL A 23 -10.90 -13.68 5.13
C VAL A 23 -11.33 -13.70 3.68
N HIS A 24 -10.66 -12.89 2.87
CA HIS A 24 -10.98 -12.66 1.46
C HIS A 24 -9.70 -12.62 0.63
N ALA A 25 -9.80 -12.93 -0.67
CA ALA A 25 -8.70 -12.71 -1.61
C ALA A 25 -8.73 -11.29 -2.18
N ALA A 26 -7.60 -10.59 -2.15
CA ALA A 26 -7.44 -9.31 -2.82
C ALA A 26 -7.60 -9.44 -4.35
N ALA A 27 -7.91 -8.33 -5.02
CA ALA A 27 -7.90 -8.29 -6.48
C ALA A 27 -6.45 -8.39 -7.01
N GLY A 28 -6.27 -9.10 -8.14
CA GLY A 28 -5.00 -9.15 -8.87
C GLY A 28 -4.35 -10.53 -8.91
N ARG A 29 -3.15 -10.59 -9.51
CA ARG A 29 -2.46 -11.86 -9.83
C ARG A 29 -1.65 -12.47 -8.68
N ARG A 30 -1.59 -11.80 -7.52
CA ARG A 30 -0.69 -12.14 -6.42
C ARG A 30 -1.34 -12.96 -5.30
N ASN A 31 -2.62 -13.33 -5.46
CA ASN A 31 -3.40 -14.13 -4.50
C ASN A 31 -3.27 -13.66 -3.04
N GLN A 32 -3.13 -12.36 -2.81
CA GLN A 32 -3.00 -11.82 -1.45
C GLN A 32 -4.28 -12.03 -0.67
N LEU A 33 -4.15 -12.26 0.63
CA LEU A 33 -5.28 -12.36 1.54
C LEU A 33 -5.42 -11.08 2.35
N TYR A 34 -6.65 -10.76 2.73
CA TYR A 34 -6.95 -9.71 3.69
C TYR A 34 -8.08 -10.16 4.62
N LYS A 35 -8.13 -9.60 5.82
CA LYS A 35 -9.21 -9.86 6.79
C LYS A 35 -10.09 -8.64 7.01
N ARG A 36 -11.36 -8.87 7.35
CA ARG A 36 -12.29 -7.85 7.81
C ARG A 36 -12.91 -8.27 9.15
N CYS A 37 -12.81 -7.39 10.15
CA CYS A 37 -13.34 -7.52 11.52
C CYS A 37 -14.22 -6.30 11.86
N GLY A 38 -14.87 -6.25 13.02
CA GLY A 38 -15.47 -5.01 13.54
C GLY A 38 -14.45 -3.91 13.79
N CYS A 39 -13.18 -4.26 13.98
CA CYS A 39 -12.07 -3.30 14.07
C CYS A 39 -11.64 -2.64 12.74
N GLY A 40 -12.14 -3.12 11.60
CA GLY A 40 -11.81 -2.61 10.29
C GLY A 40 -11.32 -3.67 9.31
N CYS A 41 -10.52 -3.23 8.33
CA CYS A 41 -10.00 -4.06 7.26
C CYS A 41 -8.47 -4.06 7.29
N ASP A 42 -7.87 -5.23 7.49
CA ASP A 42 -6.42 -5.39 7.50
C ASP A 42 -5.96 -5.98 6.15
N GLN A 43 -5.36 -5.12 5.34
CA GLN A 43 -4.86 -5.41 4.00
C GLN A 43 -3.32 -5.46 3.95
N ARG A 44 -2.65 -5.62 5.11
CA ARG A 44 -1.18 -5.72 5.14
C ARG A 44 -0.71 -6.95 4.37
N ASN A 45 0.33 -6.76 3.57
CA ASN A 45 0.90 -7.78 2.66
C ASN A 45 2.25 -8.33 3.14
N GLY A 46 2.62 -8.07 4.39
CA GLY A 46 3.86 -8.56 4.98
C GLY A 46 3.85 -10.08 5.12
N ALA A 47 5.04 -10.68 5.08
CA ALA A 47 5.21 -12.14 5.12
C ALA A 47 4.51 -12.78 6.33
N VAL A 48 4.77 -12.26 7.54
CA VAL A 48 4.13 -12.73 8.78
C VAL A 48 2.61 -12.65 8.72
N VAL A 49 2.06 -11.54 8.22
CA VAL A 49 0.60 -11.35 8.14
C VAL A 49 -0.03 -12.32 7.14
N GLN A 50 0.59 -12.48 5.97
CA GLN A 50 0.11 -13.41 4.95
C GLN A 50 0.23 -14.86 5.42
N SER A 51 1.34 -15.24 6.07
CA SER A 51 1.53 -16.56 6.68
C SER A 51 0.46 -16.83 7.73
N ARG A 52 0.18 -15.87 8.61
CA ARG A 52 -0.89 -15.96 9.59
C ARG A 52 -2.25 -16.19 8.95
N LEU A 53 -2.63 -15.35 7.99
CA LEU A 53 -3.88 -15.51 7.24
C LEU A 53 -3.92 -16.83 6.46
N TRP A 54 -2.78 -17.41 6.09
CA TRP A 54 -2.74 -18.67 5.37
C TRP A 54 -2.92 -19.88 6.29
N TYR A 55 -2.21 -19.91 7.42
CA TYR A 55 -2.14 -21.06 8.32
C TYR A 55 -3.22 -21.06 9.41
N GLU A 56 -3.63 -19.90 9.91
CA GLU A 56 -4.60 -19.80 11.02
C GLU A 56 -6.04 -19.59 10.56
N THR A 57 -6.27 -19.43 9.25
CA THR A 57 -7.64 -19.32 8.72
C THR A 57 -8.34 -20.68 8.74
N GLU A 58 -9.52 -20.69 9.33
CA GLU A 58 -10.52 -21.74 9.16
C GLU A 58 -11.16 -21.59 7.79
N TRP A 59 -10.66 -22.36 6.82
CA TRP A 59 -11.11 -22.32 5.44
C TRP A 59 -12.49 -22.95 5.27
N LEU A 60 -13.37 -22.31 4.49
CA LEU A 60 -14.61 -22.93 4.04
C LEU A 60 -14.31 -24.07 3.05
N ASP A 61 -15.21 -25.04 2.97
CA ASP A 61 -15.03 -26.20 2.12
C ASP A 61 -14.83 -25.82 0.65
N GLY A 62 -13.76 -26.33 0.04
CA GLY A 62 -13.34 -25.98 -1.32
C GLY A 62 -12.88 -24.53 -1.55
N MET A 63 -12.83 -23.68 -0.52
CA MET A 63 -12.52 -22.25 -0.68
C MET A 63 -11.06 -21.89 -0.39
N LYS A 64 -10.26 -22.83 0.13
CA LYS A 64 -8.82 -22.62 0.29
C LYS A 64 -8.17 -22.50 -1.08
N PRO A 65 -7.44 -21.42 -1.39
CA PRO A 65 -6.73 -21.31 -2.65
C PRO A 65 -5.73 -22.46 -2.82
N GLU A 66 -5.58 -22.97 -4.04
CA GLU A 66 -4.60 -24.04 -4.33
C GLU A 66 -3.16 -23.56 -4.13
N LYS A 67 -2.91 -22.29 -4.42
CA LYS A 67 -1.57 -21.67 -4.35
C LYS A 67 -1.54 -20.56 -3.31
N ALA A 68 -0.59 -20.67 -2.38
CA ALA A 68 -0.32 -19.65 -1.39
C ALA A 68 0.16 -18.32 -2.02
N PRO A 69 -0.15 -17.17 -1.40
CA PRO A 69 0.52 -15.91 -1.74
C PRO A 69 2.04 -16.04 -1.65
N ALA A 70 2.77 -15.32 -2.51
CA ALA A 70 4.24 -15.44 -2.61
C ALA A 70 5.01 -15.04 -1.34
N GLN A 71 4.36 -14.29 -0.44
CA GLN A 71 4.92 -13.80 0.81
C GLN A 71 4.70 -14.77 1.97
N VAL A 72 3.88 -15.82 1.77
CA VAL A 72 3.70 -16.86 2.79
C VAL A 72 5.03 -17.57 2.96
N GLN A 73 5.52 -17.56 4.19
CA GLN A 73 6.74 -18.25 4.60
C GLN A 73 6.47 -19.75 4.73
N ALA A 74 7.53 -20.56 4.75
CA ALA A 74 7.39 -21.96 5.11
C ALA A 74 6.82 -22.08 6.54
N PRO A 75 6.07 -23.16 6.85
CA PRO A 75 5.47 -23.34 8.18
C PRO A 75 6.49 -23.27 9.32
N GLU A 76 7.69 -23.81 9.11
CA GLU A 76 8.78 -23.88 10.09
C GLU A 76 9.37 -22.51 10.40
N ASP A 77 9.49 -21.66 9.36
CA ASP A 77 9.95 -20.28 9.51
C ASP A 77 8.90 -19.43 10.24
N TYR A 78 7.62 -19.66 9.94
CA TYR A 78 6.51 -18.95 10.58
C TYR A 78 6.41 -19.30 12.07
N SER A 79 6.37 -20.59 12.43
CA SER A 79 6.28 -21.01 13.83
C SER A 79 7.46 -20.50 14.65
N GLY A 80 8.68 -20.65 14.13
CA GLY A 80 9.88 -20.16 14.79
C GLY A 80 9.95 -18.63 14.94
N GLN A 81 9.18 -17.87 14.16
CA GLN A 81 9.04 -16.42 14.31
C GLN A 81 7.98 -16.05 15.35
N VAL A 82 6.84 -16.75 15.38
CA VAL A 82 5.81 -16.56 16.40
C VAL A 82 6.35 -16.87 17.80
N ASP A 83 7.07 -17.99 17.96
CA ASP A 83 7.67 -18.38 19.24
C ASP A 83 8.65 -17.31 19.77
N ARG A 84 9.40 -16.67 18.88
CA ARG A 84 10.34 -15.59 19.26
C ARG A 84 9.64 -14.32 19.70
N ILE A 85 8.48 -14.00 19.11
CA ILE A 85 7.68 -12.84 19.51
C ILE A 85 7.11 -13.07 20.90
N ASP A 86 6.62 -14.28 21.19
CA ASP A 86 6.08 -14.63 22.51
C ASP A 86 7.15 -14.70 23.59
N GLN A 87 8.38 -15.08 23.24
CA GLN A 87 9.52 -15.14 24.16
C GLN A 87 10.22 -13.78 24.37
N GLN A 88 9.91 -12.76 23.57
CA GLN A 88 10.46 -11.43 23.81
C GLN A 88 9.73 -10.82 25.01
N PRO A 89 10.42 -10.50 26.13
CA PRO A 89 9.77 -9.78 27.21
C PRO A 89 9.24 -8.48 26.62
N ARG A 90 7.91 -8.28 26.68
CA ARG A 90 7.28 -6.99 26.44
C ARG A 90 7.92 -6.03 27.42
N GLY A 91 8.97 -5.35 26.99
CA GLY A 91 9.57 -4.25 27.74
C GLY A 91 8.43 -3.28 27.96
N VAL A 92 7.93 -3.24 29.19
CA VAL A 92 7.26 -2.06 29.72
C VAL A 92 8.28 -0.95 29.56
N ALA A 93 8.23 -0.27 28.42
CA ALA A 93 8.77 1.05 28.29
C ALA A 93 7.95 1.87 29.27
N ALA A 94 8.53 2.07 30.45
CA ALA A 94 8.17 3.15 31.33
C ALA A 94 8.06 4.43 30.49
N ASP A 95 7.05 5.23 30.79
CA ASP A 95 6.97 6.62 30.40
C ASP A 95 8.36 7.27 30.46
N ASP A 96 8.97 7.49 29.30
CA ASP A 96 10.08 8.40 29.15
C ASP A 96 9.58 9.48 28.19
N GLU A 97 9.01 10.52 28.81
CA GLU A 97 8.81 11.84 28.24
C GLU A 97 10.16 12.36 27.72
N THR A 98 10.54 11.99 26.50
CA THR A 98 11.54 12.72 25.74
C THR A 98 10.87 13.33 24.52
N GLY A 99 10.33 14.53 24.74
CA GLY A 99 9.81 15.40 23.70
C GLY A 99 10.88 15.70 22.66
N GLN A 100 10.78 15.06 21.49
CA GLN A 100 11.45 15.56 20.29
C GLN A 100 10.54 16.60 19.66
N GLN A 101 10.73 17.82 20.13
CA GLN A 101 10.35 19.06 19.48
C GLN A 101 10.87 19.00 18.04
N THR A 102 9.98 18.70 17.09
CA THR A 102 10.25 19.00 15.69
C THR A 102 10.27 20.52 15.59
N GLU A 103 11.46 21.10 15.57
CA GLU A 103 11.68 22.52 15.34
C GLU A 103 11.21 22.83 13.92
N ILE A 104 9.93 23.21 13.81
CA ILE A 104 9.37 23.80 12.60
C ILE A 104 10.06 25.15 12.46
N ARG A 105 11.12 25.22 11.64
CA ARG A 105 11.69 26.50 11.19
C ARG A 105 10.60 27.24 10.40
N PRO A 106 10.06 28.37 10.89
CA PRO A 106 9.18 29.20 10.10
C PRO A 106 10.06 30.12 9.28
N GLU A 107 10.22 29.83 7.98
CA GLU A 107 10.76 30.81 7.05
C GLU A 107 9.62 31.76 6.66
N SER A 108 9.55 32.87 7.40
CA SER A 108 8.65 33.98 7.15
C SER A 108 9.08 34.75 5.89
N LYS A 109 8.10 34.88 5.00
CA LYS A 109 7.99 35.84 3.89
C LYS A 109 8.17 37.30 4.36
N PRO A 110 8.65 38.21 3.49
CA PRO A 110 7.79 39.32 3.03
C PRO A 110 7.95 39.55 1.50
N GLU A 111 6.89 39.59 0.67
CA GLU A 111 5.99 40.75 0.39
C GLU A 111 6.81 42.01 0.04
N ASN A 112 6.79 42.57 -1.18
CA ASN A 112 5.66 43.02 -2.03
C ASN A 112 6.18 43.34 -3.47
N GLU A 113 5.56 42.85 -4.55
CA GLU A 113 4.58 43.52 -5.47
C GLU A 113 5.22 44.45 -6.55
N PRO A 114 4.58 44.81 -7.70
CA PRO A 114 3.33 44.34 -8.31
C PRO A 114 3.35 44.15 -9.86
N ASP A 115 2.19 43.70 -10.37
CA ASP A 115 1.51 44.06 -11.63
C ASP A 115 1.81 43.39 -13.01
N GLN A 116 0.90 42.43 -13.34
CA GLN A 116 0.15 42.25 -14.62
C GLN A 116 0.83 41.63 -15.88
N PRO A 117 0.06 41.12 -16.85
CA PRO A 117 -1.16 40.32 -16.71
C PRO A 117 -1.25 39.12 -17.68
N ASP A 118 -2.17 38.22 -17.29
CA ASP A 118 -3.10 37.42 -18.09
C ASP A 118 -2.80 36.89 -19.53
N LYS A 119 -3.19 35.61 -19.67
CA LYS A 119 -3.72 34.91 -20.86
C LYS A 119 -2.74 34.23 -21.83
N THR A 120 -3.09 32.95 -22.02
CA THR A 120 -3.08 32.21 -23.29
C THR A 120 -1.75 31.85 -23.94
N GLY A 121 -1.52 30.54 -24.00
CA GLY A 121 -1.17 29.88 -25.26
C GLY A 121 0.31 29.77 -25.60
N LEU A 122 0.74 28.52 -25.75
CA LEU A 122 1.33 28.06 -27.01
C LEU A 122 2.53 28.88 -27.55
N TRP A 123 3.72 28.61 -27.01
CA TRP A 123 5.02 28.93 -27.62
C TRP A 123 5.69 27.57 -27.95
N TRP A 124 5.65 27.01 -29.16
CA TRP A 124 6.34 27.43 -30.39
C TRP A 124 7.64 28.20 -30.16
N LEU A 125 8.70 27.70 -30.83
CA LEU A 125 9.95 28.35 -31.26
C LEU A 125 11.24 28.01 -30.49
N ALA A 126 11.83 26.86 -30.84
CA ALA A 126 13.25 26.69 -31.17
C ALA A 126 13.42 25.27 -31.75
N GLY A 127 13.97 24.99 -32.92
CA GLY A 127 14.59 25.74 -34.00
C GLY A 127 14.94 24.69 -35.07
N GLY A 128 14.78 25.01 -36.35
CA GLY A 128 15.06 24.05 -37.42
C GLY A 128 14.80 24.61 -38.81
N VAL A 129 15.64 25.55 -39.25
CA VAL A 129 15.68 26.04 -40.63
C VAL A 129 17.08 25.79 -41.20
N ALA A 130 17.18 24.85 -42.14
CA ALA A 130 18.13 24.75 -43.26
C ALA A 130 17.74 23.46 -44.04
N ALA A 131 17.60 23.39 -45.36
CA ALA A 131 18.17 24.20 -46.42
C ALA A 131 17.27 24.23 -47.68
N LEU A 132 17.45 25.34 -48.41
CA LEU A 132 16.93 25.67 -49.73
C LEU A 132 17.58 24.85 -50.86
N ALA A 133 16.79 24.43 -51.86
CA ALA A 133 17.09 24.43 -53.30
C ALA A 133 15.75 24.19 -54.05
N VAL A 134 15.05 25.11 -54.73
CA VAL A 134 15.38 25.91 -55.95
C VAL A 134 15.87 24.95 -57.06
N LEU A 135 15.27 24.77 -58.24
CA LEU A 135 14.36 25.55 -59.09
C LEU A 135 13.73 24.62 -60.17
N VAL A 136 12.44 24.85 -60.47
CA VAL A 136 11.79 25.01 -61.79
C VAL A 136 12.09 24.03 -62.96
N GLY A 137 11.00 23.45 -63.48
CA GLY A 137 10.99 22.62 -64.70
C GLY A 137 10.78 23.35 -66.03
N ARG A 138 10.47 22.55 -67.06
CA ARG A 138 9.84 22.85 -68.37
C ARG A 138 9.46 21.46 -68.95
N ALA A 139 8.22 21.22 -69.36
CA ALA A 139 7.64 21.58 -70.67
C ALA A 139 8.50 21.07 -71.83
#